data_AF-W4L9Q0-F1
#
_entry.id   AF-W4L9Q0-F1
#
_cell.length_a   1.000
_cell.length_b   1.000
_cell.length_c   1.000
_cell.angle_alpha   90.00
_cell.angle_beta   90.00
_cell.angle_gamma   90.00
#
_symmetry.space_group_name_H-M   'P 1'
#
loop_
_entity.id
_entity.type
_entity.pdbx_description
1 polymer ?
#
loop_
_entity_poly.entity_id
_entity_poly.type
_entity_poly.pdbx_seq_one_letter_code
_entity_poly.pdbx_strand_id
1 'polypeptide(L)'
;MYCRSHRTAAHFLAIFLSPCYGIGMETPQIELTSKQKKRLLSLSQETGKPITILLDEALDGLQTYLYPKARHGAENGGNESVFAPNESHKPIWKLFAEAFKDVPDEELERLPTDGATQHDHYIYGTPKRPS
;
A
#
# COMPACT_ATOMS: atom_id res chain seq x y z
N MET A 1 26.44 57.91 11.15
CA MET A 1 27.62 57.04 11.24
C MET A 1 27.41 55.84 10.34
N TYR A 2 28.47 55.45 9.63
CA TYR A 2 28.49 54.58 8.46
C TYR A 2 28.48 53.07 8.81
N CYS A 3 27.84 52.31 7.93
CA CYS A 3 27.92 50.89 7.57
C CYS A 3 28.80 49.87 8.33
N ARG A 4 28.22 48.68 8.58
CA ARG A 4 28.78 47.34 8.24
C ARG A 4 27.62 46.31 8.28
N SER A 5 26.99 45.98 7.16
CA SER A 5 27.30 44.82 6.29
C SER A 5 27.45 43.49 7.05
N HIS A 6 26.45 42.61 6.95
CA HIS A 6 26.59 41.40 6.14
C HIS A 6 25.23 40.89 5.69
N ARG A 7 25.07 40.75 4.37
CA ARG A 7 24.06 39.94 3.71
C ARG A 7 24.27 38.48 4.10
N THR A 8 23.20 37.79 4.47
CA THR A 8 23.02 36.38 4.11
C THR A 8 21.58 36.19 3.65
N ALA A 9 21.44 36.08 2.34
CA ALA A 9 20.32 35.40 1.71
C ALA A 9 20.44 33.91 2.04
N ALA A 10 19.35 33.30 2.47
CA ALA A 10 19.06 31.87 2.31
C ALA A 10 17.59 31.73 2.71
N HIS A 11 16.71 32.01 1.76
CA HIS A 11 15.99 30.94 1.09
C HIS A 11 14.92 30.37 2.01
N PHE A 12 13.72 30.93 1.84
CA PHE A 12 12.46 30.20 1.82
C PHE A 12 12.70 28.82 1.19
N LEU A 13 13.06 27.84 2.02
CA LEU A 13 12.93 26.43 1.68
C LEU A 13 11.55 26.03 2.19
N ALA A 14 10.55 26.53 1.46
CA ALA A 14 9.30 25.81 1.30
C ALA A 14 9.70 24.42 0.77
N ILE A 15 9.85 23.46 1.68
CA ILE A 15 9.91 22.06 1.32
C ILE A 15 8.50 21.75 0.80
N PHE A 16 8.32 22.00 -0.50
CA PHE A 16 7.33 21.36 -1.33
C PHE A 16 7.67 19.86 -1.31
N LEU A 17 7.25 19.17 -0.25
CA LEU A 17 6.95 17.76 -0.32
C LEU A 17 5.71 17.67 -1.21
N SER A 18 5.97 17.70 -2.52
CA SER A 18 5.00 17.35 -3.55
C SER A 18 4.30 16.06 -3.12
N PRO A 19 2.96 16.01 -3.08
CA PRO A 19 2.21 14.79 -2.88
C PRO A 19 2.38 13.92 -4.14
N CYS A 20 3.48 13.20 -4.25
CA CYS A 20 3.52 12.02 -5.09
C CYS A 20 2.44 11.09 -4.51
N TYR A 21 1.44 10.73 -5.31
CA TYR A 21 0.15 10.15 -4.92
C TYR A 21 -0.95 11.14 -4.51
N GLY A 22 -1.09 12.22 -5.28
CA GLY A 22 -2.37 12.90 -5.50
C GLY A 22 -3.17 12.32 -6.67
N ILE A 23 -3.07 11.03 -6.99
CA ILE A 23 -4.09 10.39 -7.82
C ILE A 23 -5.32 10.33 -6.92
N GLY A 24 -6.29 11.22 -7.15
CA GLY A 24 -7.60 11.06 -6.57
C GLY A 24 -8.01 9.62 -6.84
N MET A 25 -8.11 8.82 -5.78
CA MET A 25 -8.54 7.44 -5.89
C MET A 25 -9.96 7.52 -6.42
N GLU A 26 -10.12 7.46 -7.73
CA GLU A 26 -11.42 7.41 -8.38
C GLU A 26 -12.10 6.21 -7.76
N THR A 27 -13.19 6.45 -7.02
CA THR A 27 -13.97 5.38 -6.42
C THR A 27 -14.42 4.50 -7.59
N PRO A 28 -13.86 3.29 -7.77
CA PRO A 28 -14.16 2.51 -8.97
C PRO A 28 -15.65 2.21 -8.92
N GLN A 29 -16.39 2.75 -9.89
CA GLN A 29 -17.82 2.49 -10.03
C GLN A 29 -17.96 1.05 -10.54
N ILE A 30 -18.17 0.12 -9.62
CA ILE A 30 -18.34 -1.30 -9.97
C ILE A 30 -19.76 -1.46 -10.52
N GLU A 31 -19.89 -1.58 -11.84
CA GLU A 31 -21.17 -1.87 -12.46
C GLU A 31 -21.57 -3.34 -12.23
N LEU A 32 -22.66 -3.53 -11.48
CA LEU A 32 -23.24 -4.85 -11.28
C LEU A 32 -24.08 -5.27 -12.49
N THR A 33 -23.87 -6.50 -12.96
CA THR A 33 -24.69 -7.11 -14.01
C THR A 33 -26.16 -7.23 -13.55
N SER A 34 -27.08 -7.27 -14.50
CA SER A 34 -28.52 -7.46 -14.22
C SER A 34 -28.80 -8.73 -13.39
N LYS A 35 -28.07 -9.82 -13.66
CA LYS A 35 -28.15 -11.07 -12.89
C LYS A 35 -27.70 -10.89 -11.43
N GLN A 36 -26.61 -10.15 -11.20
CA GLN A 36 -26.14 -9.84 -9.84
C GLN A 36 -27.14 -8.95 -9.10
N LYS A 37 -27.69 -7.92 -9.76
CA LYS A 37 -28.72 -7.04 -9.19
C LYS A 37 -29.98 -7.81 -8.81
N LYS A 38 -30.43 -8.73 -9.66
CA LYS A 38 -31.59 -9.60 -9.37
C LYS A 38 -31.37 -10.49 -8.14
N ARG A 39 -30.17 -11.06 -7.99
CA ARG A 39 -29.83 -11.86 -6.80
C ARG A 39 -29.82 -11.01 -5.52
N LEU A 40 -29.21 -9.82 -5.56
CA LEU A 40 -29.20 -8.90 -4.41
C LEU A 40 -30.61 -8.47 -4.00
N LEU A 41 -31.49 -8.19 -4.97
CA LEU A 41 -32.90 -7.88 -4.70
C LEU A 41 -33.62 -9.05 -4.01
N SER A 42 -33.41 -10.29 -4.49
CA SER A 42 -33.97 -11.49 -3.87
C SER A 42 -33.50 -11.66 -2.43
N LEU A 43 -32.20 -11.49 -2.18
CA LEU A 43 -31.62 -11.58 -0.84
C LEU A 43 -32.13 -10.48 0.10
N SER A 44 -32.31 -9.26 -0.42
CA SER A 44 -32.87 -8.14 0.33
C SER A 44 -34.31 -8.39 0.77
N GLN A 45 -35.13 -8.96 -0.11
CA GLN A 45 -36.52 -9.35 0.19
C GLN A 45 -36.60 -10.46 1.23
N GLU A 46 -35.70 -11.45 1.15
CA GLU A 46 -35.67 -12.60 2.07
C GLU A 46 -35.13 -12.22 3.46
N THR A 47 -34.08 -11.42 3.51
CA THR A 47 -33.42 -11.03 4.76
C THR A 47 -34.03 -9.78 5.42
N GLY A 48 -34.85 -9.02 4.68
CA GLY A 48 -35.38 -7.72 5.09
C GLY A 48 -34.33 -6.61 5.21
N LYS A 49 -33.06 -6.89 4.86
CA LYS A 49 -31.96 -5.93 4.91
C LYS A 49 -31.90 -5.12 3.61
N PRO A 50 -31.57 -3.81 3.66
CA PRO A 50 -31.31 -3.05 2.45
C PRO A 50 -30.02 -3.55 1.77
N ILE A 51 -29.95 -3.41 0.44
CA ILE A 51 -28.84 -3.93 -0.38
C ILE A 51 -27.47 -3.41 0.07
N THR A 52 -27.38 -2.17 0.56
CA THR A 52 -26.13 -1.58 1.04
C THR A 52 -25.54 -2.36 2.22
N ILE A 53 -26.37 -2.72 3.20
CA ILE A 53 -25.94 -3.48 4.37
C ILE A 53 -25.48 -4.88 3.98
N LEU A 54 -26.14 -5.50 2.99
CA LEU A 54 -25.71 -6.79 2.45
C LEU A 54 -24.36 -6.71 1.73
N LEU A 55 -24.08 -5.60 1.03
CA LEU A 55 -22.79 -5.36 0.40
C LEU A 55 -21.69 -5.18 1.45
N ASP A 56 -21.95 -4.40 2.49
CA ASP A 56 -20.98 -4.19 3.57
C ASP A 56 -20.65 -5.51 4.29
N GLU A 57 -21.66 -6.32 4.60
CA GLU A 57 -21.50 -7.65 5.23
C GLU A 57 -20.72 -8.62 4.33
N ALA A 58 -20.99 -8.63 3.02
CA ALA A 58 -20.26 -9.47 2.07
C ALA A 58 -18.79 -9.03 1.94
N LEU A 59 -18.54 -7.71 1.92
CA LEU A 59 -17.19 -7.16 1.86
C LEU A 59 -16.39 -7.45 3.14
N ASP A 60 -17.01 -7.33 4.31
CA ASP A 60 -16.40 -7.69 5.60
C ASP A 60 -16.06 -9.19 5.67
N GLY A 61 -16.96 -10.04 5.18
CA GLY A 61 -16.72 -11.48 5.03
C GLY A 61 -15.51 -11.78 4.14
N LEU A 62 -15.35 -11.08 3.01
CA LEU A 62 -14.20 -11.26 2.12
C LEU A 62 -12.88 -10.75 2.74
N GLN A 63 -12.92 -9.63 3.46
CA GLN A 63 -11.73 -9.10 4.14
C GLN A 63 -11.18 -10.09 5.18
N THR A 64 -12.05 -10.83 5.86
CA THR A 64 -11.67 -11.85 6.85
C THR A 64 -10.76 -12.94 6.28
N TYR A 65 -10.92 -13.30 4.99
CA TYR A 65 -10.07 -14.30 4.33
C TYR A 65 -8.73 -13.74 3.87
N LEU A 66 -8.70 -12.48 3.42
CA LEU A 66 -7.48 -11.85 2.91
C LEU A 66 -6.59 -11.30 4.03
N TYR A 67 -7.18 -10.93 5.15
CA TYR A 67 -6.51 -10.35 6.30
C TYR A 67 -7.16 -10.88 7.57
N PRO A 68 -6.68 -12.02 8.13
CA PRO A 68 -7.19 -12.52 9.40
C PRO A 68 -7.02 -11.43 10.46
N LYS A 69 -8.15 -10.94 10.98
CA LYS A 69 -8.23 -9.91 12.02
C LYS A 69 -7.51 -10.43 13.26
N ALA A 70 -6.28 -9.99 13.47
CA ALA A 70 -5.44 -10.38 14.60
C ALA A 70 -6.18 -10.10 15.91
N ARG A 71 -6.52 -11.17 16.64
CA ARG A 71 -7.07 -11.04 17.99
C ARG A 71 -5.95 -10.64 18.95
N HIS A 72 -6.22 -9.66 19.80
CA HIS A 72 -5.27 -9.18 20.80
C HIS A 72 -4.84 -10.29 21.77
N GLY A 73 -3.52 -10.55 21.78
CA GLY A 73 -2.66 -10.85 22.94
C GLY A 73 -2.97 -12.06 23.83
N ALA A 74 -2.04 -13.04 23.84
CA ALA A 74 -1.55 -13.68 25.07
C ALA A 74 -0.24 -14.44 24.77
N GLU A 75 0.82 -13.96 25.39
CA GLU A 75 2.08 -14.63 25.72
C GLU A 75 2.04 -16.17 25.87
N ASN A 76 2.94 -16.88 25.17
CA ASN A 76 4.03 -17.70 25.73
C ASN A 76 4.67 -18.60 24.65
N GLY A 77 6.00 -18.73 24.72
CA GLY A 77 6.86 -19.21 23.64
C GLY A 77 6.94 -20.73 23.42
N GLY A 78 7.73 -21.08 22.40
CA GLY A 78 8.04 -22.45 22.02
C GLY A 78 8.19 -22.59 20.51
N ASN A 79 9.44 -22.75 20.09
CA ASN A 79 9.96 -23.11 18.78
C ASN A 79 9.07 -23.93 17.81
N GLU A 80 9.22 -23.54 16.53
CA GLU A 80 9.07 -24.35 15.30
C GLU A 80 7.64 -24.58 14.76
N SER A 81 7.21 -23.70 13.84
CA SER A 81 6.39 -24.09 12.67
C SER A 81 6.26 -22.96 11.64
N VAL A 82 6.55 -23.32 10.40
CA VAL A 82 6.22 -22.72 9.10
C VAL A 82 5.05 -21.72 9.15
N PHE A 83 5.33 -20.45 8.79
CA PHE A 83 4.35 -19.38 8.49
C PHE A 83 3.07 -19.43 9.33
N ALA A 84 3.22 -19.43 10.66
CA ALA A 84 2.09 -19.27 11.56
C ALA A 84 1.66 -17.78 11.57
N PRO A 85 0.39 -17.46 11.26
CA PRO A 85 -0.08 -16.07 11.16
C PRO A 85 -0.32 -15.52 12.57
N ASN A 86 0.70 -14.92 13.19
CA ASN A 86 0.51 -14.25 14.47
C ASN A 86 1.46 -13.06 14.71
N GLU A 87 1.59 -12.21 13.71
CA GLU A 87 2.03 -10.83 13.90
C GLU A 87 0.96 -9.95 13.28
N SER A 88 0.58 -8.87 13.97
CA SER A 88 -0.24 -7.80 13.40
C SER A 88 0.26 -7.51 11.98
N HIS A 89 -0.50 -7.89 10.95
CA HIS A 89 -0.01 -7.94 9.58
C HIS A 89 0.49 -6.54 9.20
N LYS A 90 1.81 -6.35 9.32
CA LYS A 90 2.45 -5.12 8.89
C LYS A 90 2.16 -5.03 7.39
N PRO A 91 1.67 -3.89 6.90
CA PRO A 91 1.47 -3.77 5.47
C PRO A 91 2.82 -3.98 4.78
N ILE A 92 2.80 -4.60 3.60
CA ILE A 92 4.01 -5.03 2.89
C ILE A 92 5.03 -3.89 2.74
N TRP A 93 4.56 -2.66 2.53
CA TRP A 93 5.44 -1.48 2.45
C TRP A 93 6.19 -1.18 3.76
N LYS A 94 5.62 -1.49 4.93
CA LYS A 94 6.34 -1.37 6.21
C LYS A 94 7.42 -2.43 6.34
N LEU A 95 7.18 -3.64 5.83
CA LEU A 95 8.19 -4.70 5.82
C LEU A 95 9.38 -4.28 4.95
N PHE A 96 9.12 -3.73 3.75
CA PHE A 96 10.17 -3.17 2.91
C PHE A 96 10.89 -2.01 3.60
N ALA A 97 10.16 -1.02 4.14
CA ALA A 97 10.78 0.11 4.83
C ALA A 97 11.62 -0.31 6.05
N GLU A 98 11.27 -1.40 6.72
CA GLU A 98 12.07 -1.97 7.82
C GLU A 98 13.32 -2.68 7.29
N ALA A 99 13.19 -3.50 6.24
CA ALA A 99 14.32 -4.19 5.62
C ALA A 99 15.35 -3.24 4.99
N PHE A 100 14.90 -2.09 4.46
CA PHE A 100 15.79 -1.10 3.85
C PHE A 100 16.62 -0.29 4.84
N LYS A 101 16.36 -0.37 6.16
CA LYS A 101 17.13 0.37 7.18
C LYS A 101 18.57 -0.10 7.32
N ASP A 102 18.81 -1.38 7.04
CA ASP A 102 20.10 -2.02 7.23
C ASP A 102 20.94 -2.03 5.94
N VAL A 103 20.47 -1.38 4.88
CA VAL A 103 21.17 -1.31 3.59
C VAL A 103 22.13 -0.12 3.61
N PRO A 104 23.44 -0.34 3.36
CA PRO A 104 24.41 0.75 3.33
C PRO A 104 24.28 1.59 2.05
N ASP A 105 24.71 2.86 2.13
CA ASP A 105 24.57 3.84 1.04
C ASP A 105 25.29 3.41 -0.24
N GLU A 106 26.43 2.72 -0.12
CA GLU A 106 27.22 2.24 -1.27
C GLU A 106 26.44 1.21 -2.11
N GLU A 107 25.59 0.40 -1.48
CA GLU A 107 24.73 -0.56 -2.19
C GLU A 107 23.52 0.12 -2.82
N LEU A 108 23.01 1.20 -2.19
CA LEU A 108 21.94 2.02 -2.77
C LEU A 108 22.41 2.77 -4.01
N GLU A 109 23.66 3.26 -4.02
CA GLU A 109 24.27 3.91 -5.19
C GLU A 109 24.43 2.97 -6.38
N ARG A 110 24.53 1.65 -6.13
CA ARG A 110 24.64 0.63 -7.17
C ARG A 110 23.29 0.33 -7.83
N LEU A 111 22.16 0.77 -7.24
CA LEU A 111 20.83 0.53 -7.80
C LEU A 111 20.63 1.30 -9.11
N PRO A 112 19.82 0.74 -10.04
CA PRO A 112 19.54 1.42 -11.28
C PRO A 112 18.71 2.69 -11.04
N THR A 113 19.11 3.79 -11.71
CA THR A 113 18.46 5.11 -11.57
C THR A 113 17.01 5.12 -12.05
N ASP A 114 16.61 4.15 -12.88
CA ASP A 114 15.24 4.02 -13.42
C ASP A 114 14.25 3.37 -12.43
N GLY A 115 14.69 3.08 -11.19
CA GLY A 115 13.86 2.45 -10.17
C GLY A 115 13.41 1.03 -10.55
N ALA A 116 14.23 0.31 -11.33
CA ALA A 116 13.93 -1.01 -11.86
C ALA A 116 12.71 -1.06 -12.80
N THR A 117 12.34 0.06 -13.43
CA THR A 117 11.24 0.12 -14.43
C THR A 117 11.40 -0.97 -15.51
N GLN A 118 12.64 -1.31 -15.86
CA GLN A 118 12.97 -2.39 -16.80
C GLN A 118 13.23 -3.75 -16.14
N HIS A 119 12.32 -4.25 -15.29
CA HIS A 119 12.44 -5.56 -14.64
C HIS A 119 12.91 -6.69 -15.57
N ASP A 120 12.31 -6.84 -16.75
CA ASP A 120 12.66 -7.89 -17.74
C ASP A 120 14.12 -7.77 -18.22
N HIS A 121 14.65 -6.55 -18.33
CA HIS A 121 16.05 -6.33 -18.70
C HIS A 121 16.99 -6.83 -17.61
N TYR A 122 16.67 -6.55 -16.35
CA TYR A 122 17.50 -6.98 -15.21
C TYR A 122 17.42 -8.48 -14.97
N ILE A 123 16.31 -9.12 -15.33
CA ILE A 123 16.11 -10.57 -15.15
C ILE A 123 16.62 -11.36 -16.36
N TYR A 124 16.38 -10.88 -17.58
CA TYR A 124 16.61 -11.65 -18.81
C TYR A 124 17.57 -10.99 -19.81
N GLY A 125 18.09 -9.78 -19.51
CA GLY A 125 19.04 -9.06 -20.37
C GLY A 125 18.40 -8.32 -21.55
N THR A 126 17.11 -8.51 -21.82
CA THR A 126 16.39 -7.89 -22.95
C THR A 126 15.70 -6.59 -22.54
N PRO A 127 16.12 -5.42 -23.06
CA PRO A 127 15.50 -4.14 -22.74
C PRO A 127 14.08 -4.04 -23.31
N LYS A 128 13.15 -3.51 -22.51
CA LYS A 128 11.74 -3.33 -22.91
C LYS A 128 11.56 -2.14 -23.86
N ARG A 129 12.46 -1.15 -23.79
CA ARG A 129 12.47 0.04 -24.65
C ARG A 129 13.91 0.38 -25.01
N PRO A 130 14.20 0.83 -26.24
CA PRO A 130 15.50 1.42 -26.55
C PRO A 130 15.66 2.70 -25.73
N SER A 131 16.81 2.80 -25.05
CA SER A 131 17.26 3.99 -24.32
C SER A 131 17.69 5.11 -25.25
#